data_AF-A4EZV2-F1
#
_entry.id   AF-A4EZV2-F1
#
_cell.length_a   1.000
_cell.length_b   1.000
_cell.length_c   1.000
_cell.angle_alpha   90.00
_cell.angle_beta   90.00
_cell.angle_gamma   90.00
#
_symmetry.space_group_name_H-M   'P 1'
#
loop_
_entity.id
_entity.type
_entity.pdbx_description
1 polymer ?
#
loop_
_entity_poly.entity_id
_entity_poly.type
_entity_poly.pdbx_seq_one_letter_code
_entity_poly.pdbx_strand_id
1 'polypeptide(L)'
;MPYSRAISDPPDGVPVLEYYAKSYVHVFFALNPFFRVPGFSPETAAFGPMHLEYGSDFDLVERSRSGKLPERPNQAPMDFEDLVKATGEAVSWQTVRGEIGSPDFRDFALAVWLTTVHGDRGKIDPSIAQKLENYLRQNDLYRPEEDMLPAIQEPVVGRFLEALGIEEVEGHNEFRDKRATIPASAFKAAEKSVLVETCEVHAISAEGLLLTWPHDLVYALICMRDDMLQRANPQEYFEGVWAGSKAWDAFLVSGNYFSEFQRG
;
A
#
# COMPACT_ATOMS: atom_id res chain seq x y z
N MET A 1 6.57 -16.73 22.89
CA MET A 1 5.11 -16.68 22.65
C MET A 1 4.94 -16.67 21.14
N PRO A 2 4.21 -17.61 20.52
CA PRO A 2 3.94 -17.50 19.09
C PRO A 2 3.10 -16.24 18.87
N TYR A 3 3.40 -15.49 17.81
CA TYR A 3 2.67 -14.29 17.43
C TYR A 3 1.17 -14.55 17.51
N SER A 4 0.46 -13.64 18.16
CA SER A 4 -0.99 -13.61 18.07
C SER A 4 -1.34 -13.58 16.58
N ARG A 5 -2.20 -14.51 16.12
CA ARG A 5 -2.74 -14.49 14.75
C ARG A 5 -3.31 -13.11 14.37
N ALA A 6 -3.59 -12.26 15.36
CA ALA A 6 -4.13 -10.93 15.18
C ALA A 6 -3.23 -9.96 14.38
N ILE A 7 -1.94 -10.22 14.15
CA ILE A 7 -1.09 -9.23 13.45
C ILE A 7 -0.23 -9.81 12.32
N SER A 8 -0.23 -11.13 12.16
CA SER A 8 0.46 -11.79 11.05
C SER A 8 -0.39 -11.73 9.80
N ASP A 9 0.24 -11.78 8.63
CA ASP A 9 -0.48 -11.87 7.36
C ASP A 9 -1.12 -13.26 7.19
N PRO A 10 -2.25 -13.37 6.48
CA PRO A 10 -2.88 -14.65 6.18
C PRO A 10 -1.97 -15.49 5.26
N PRO A 11 -1.95 -16.83 5.41
CA PRO A 11 -1.32 -17.70 4.42
C PRO A 11 -2.08 -17.71 3.10
N ASP A 12 -1.36 -18.01 2.01
CA ASP A 12 -1.93 -18.21 0.68
C ASP A 12 -3.16 -19.14 0.71
N GLY A 13 -4.23 -18.69 0.05
CA GLY A 13 -5.44 -19.49 -0.10
C GLY A 13 -6.24 -19.66 1.19
N VAL A 14 -6.01 -18.83 2.21
CA VAL A 14 -6.91 -18.69 3.36
C VAL A 14 -7.69 -17.37 3.22
N PRO A 15 -9.04 -17.38 3.23
CA PRO A 15 -9.79 -16.14 3.16
C PRO A 15 -9.47 -15.21 4.33
N VAL A 16 -9.30 -13.90 4.06
CA VAL A 16 -8.85 -12.92 5.08
C VAL A 16 -9.81 -12.84 6.26
N LEU A 17 -11.12 -12.91 6.01
CA LEU A 17 -12.13 -12.91 7.06
C LEU A 17 -12.08 -14.19 7.89
N GLU A 18 -11.77 -15.35 7.29
CA GLU A 18 -11.63 -16.60 8.04
C GLU A 18 -10.39 -16.57 8.94
N TYR A 19 -9.27 -16.08 8.39
CA TYR A 19 -8.01 -15.99 9.10
C TYR A 19 -8.11 -15.08 10.34
N TYR A 20 -8.73 -13.90 10.17
CA TYR A 20 -8.86 -12.90 11.21
C TYR A 20 -10.10 -13.03 12.10
N ALA A 21 -11.03 -13.94 11.81
CA ALA A 21 -12.37 -14.04 12.44
C ALA A 21 -12.41 -13.99 13.99
N LYS A 22 -11.32 -14.39 14.66
CA LYS A 22 -11.23 -14.39 16.13
C LYS A 22 -10.83 -13.04 16.72
N SER A 23 -10.26 -12.15 15.91
CA SER A 23 -9.67 -10.88 16.33
C SER A 23 -10.38 -9.70 15.69
N TYR A 24 -10.81 -9.85 14.44
CA TYR A 24 -11.49 -8.83 13.65
C TYR A 24 -12.65 -9.48 12.89
N VAL A 25 -13.79 -8.79 12.87
CA VAL A 25 -15.00 -9.25 12.17
C VAL A 25 -15.24 -8.49 10.87
N HIS A 26 -14.53 -7.37 10.68
CA HIS A 26 -14.56 -6.55 9.48
C HIS A 26 -13.15 -6.45 8.89
N VAL A 27 -13.05 -6.57 7.57
CA VAL A 27 -11.81 -6.36 6.82
C VAL A 27 -12.13 -5.48 5.61
N PHE A 28 -11.39 -4.40 5.45
CA PHE A 28 -11.49 -3.48 4.32
C PHE A 28 -10.15 -3.44 3.57
N PHE A 29 -10.19 -3.56 2.25
CA PHE A 29 -9.03 -3.40 1.38
C PHE A 29 -8.89 -1.92 1.02
N ALA A 30 -7.90 -1.23 1.59
CA ALA A 30 -7.62 0.18 1.32
C ALA A 30 -6.50 0.31 0.29
N LEU A 31 -6.83 0.84 -0.90
CA LEU A 31 -5.88 0.98 -2.01
C LEU A 31 -4.82 2.04 -1.69
N ASN A 32 -3.56 1.72 -1.94
CA ASN A 32 -2.49 2.73 -1.90
C ASN A 32 -2.70 3.67 -3.10
N PRO A 33 -2.78 5.00 -2.91
CA PRO A 33 -3.15 5.90 -3.99
C PRO A 33 -1.99 6.08 -4.97
N PHE A 34 -2.31 6.47 -6.20
CA PHE A 34 -1.33 7.20 -7.01
C PHE A 34 -1.05 8.53 -6.34
N PHE A 35 0.07 9.17 -6.64
CA PHE A 35 0.35 10.47 -6.05
C PHE A 35 1.21 11.35 -6.93
N ARG A 36 1.17 12.65 -6.67
CA ARG A 36 2.12 13.62 -7.21
C ARG A 36 2.80 14.37 -6.08
N VAL A 37 3.99 14.86 -6.36
CA VAL A 37 4.76 15.68 -5.43
C VAL A 37 5.07 17.01 -6.13
N PRO A 38 4.55 18.14 -5.65
CA PRO A 38 4.75 19.43 -6.32
C PRO A 38 6.24 19.72 -6.59
N GLY A 39 6.57 20.00 -7.86
CA GLY A 39 7.93 20.29 -8.30
C GLY A 39 8.78 19.07 -8.64
N PHE A 40 8.24 17.85 -8.52
CA PHE A 40 8.94 16.61 -8.84
C PHE A 40 8.10 15.71 -9.75
N SER A 41 8.77 14.82 -10.46
CA SER A 41 8.18 13.75 -11.25
C SER A 41 9.03 12.49 -11.10
N PRO A 42 8.50 11.29 -11.42
CA PRO A 42 9.31 10.07 -11.41
C PRO A 42 10.57 10.14 -12.30
N GLU A 43 10.59 11.02 -13.31
CA GLU A 43 11.74 11.24 -14.19
C GLU A 43 12.79 12.18 -13.57
N THR A 44 12.44 12.96 -12.54
CA THR A 44 13.37 13.89 -11.87
C THR A 44 13.71 13.48 -10.44
N ALA A 45 12.85 12.69 -9.79
CA ALA A 45 13.04 12.08 -8.49
C ALA A 45 12.37 10.70 -8.43
N ALA A 46 13.13 9.66 -8.73
CA ALA A 46 12.69 8.27 -8.69
C ALA A 46 12.66 7.75 -7.24
N PHE A 47 11.48 7.31 -6.80
CA PHE A 47 11.15 6.94 -5.43
C PHE A 47 10.46 5.56 -5.35
N GLY A 48 10.48 4.91 -4.18
CA GLY A 48 9.99 3.54 -3.97
C GLY A 48 11.09 2.48 -4.12
N PRO A 49 10.76 1.18 -4.23
CA PRO A 49 11.72 0.09 -4.42
C PRO A 49 12.37 0.07 -5.81
N MET A 50 13.58 -0.50 -5.92
CA MET A 50 14.28 -0.65 -7.19
C MET A 50 14.15 -2.09 -7.67
N HIS A 51 13.33 -2.31 -8.69
CA HIS A 51 13.23 -3.61 -9.32
C HIS A 51 14.29 -3.74 -10.39
N LEU A 52 15.10 -4.79 -10.29
CA LEU A 52 16.22 -5.01 -11.17
C LEU A 52 15.99 -6.32 -11.91
N GLU A 53 15.94 -6.24 -13.23
CA GLU A 53 15.91 -7.43 -14.09
C GLU A 53 17.29 -8.06 -14.11
N TYR A 54 17.33 -9.33 -13.77
CA TYR A 54 18.57 -10.06 -13.58
C TYR A 54 18.58 -11.31 -14.46
N GLY A 55 19.69 -11.50 -15.18
CA GLY A 55 19.96 -12.76 -15.88
C GLY A 55 20.19 -13.91 -14.90
N SER A 56 20.27 -15.14 -15.42
CA SER A 56 20.49 -16.36 -14.63
C SER A 56 21.72 -16.33 -13.72
N ASP A 57 22.68 -15.45 -14.00
CA ASP A 57 23.98 -15.38 -13.34
C ASP A 57 24.02 -14.30 -12.24
N PHE A 58 22.86 -13.76 -11.86
CA PHE A 58 22.79 -12.73 -10.84
C PHE A 58 22.80 -13.28 -9.42
N ASP A 59 23.82 -12.90 -8.65
CA ASP A 59 23.93 -13.17 -7.22
C ASP A 59 23.81 -11.87 -6.42
N LEU A 60 22.63 -11.65 -5.82
CA LEU A 60 22.34 -10.49 -4.97
C LEU A 60 23.28 -10.41 -3.76
N VAL A 61 23.63 -11.57 -3.19
CA VAL A 61 24.46 -11.68 -1.98
C VAL A 61 25.90 -11.29 -2.31
N GLU A 62 26.43 -11.77 -3.43
CA GLU A 62 27.78 -11.41 -3.89
C GLU A 62 27.86 -9.90 -4.20
N ARG A 63 26.87 -9.36 -4.91
CA ARG A 63 26.85 -7.93 -5.27
C ARG A 63 26.73 -7.02 -4.05
N SER A 64 25.85 -7.36 -3.11
CA SER A 64 25.73 -6.66 -1.83
C SER A 64 27.06 -6.65 -1.08
N ARG A 65 27.76 -7.79 -1.01
CA ARG A 65 29.10 -7.90 -0.40
C ARG A 65 30.16 -7.08 -1.15
N SER A 66 30.07 -6.99 -2.47
CA SER A 66 31.02 -6.25 -3.31
C SER A 66 30.81 -4.74 -3.31
N GLY A 67 29.69 -4.25 -2.75
CA GLY A 67 29.30 -2.83 -2.78
C GLY A 67 28.94 -2.30 -4.17
N LYS A 68 28.79 -3.17 -5.18
CA LYS A 68 28.47 -2.80 -6.57
C LYS A 68 26.98 -2.97 -6.87
N LEU A 69 26.14 -2.36 -6.06
CA LEU A 69 24.72 -2.22 -6.39
C LEU A 69 24.57 -1.13 -7.46
N PRO A 70 23.69 -1.31 -8.45
CA PRO A 70 23.45 -0.28 -9.44
C PRO A 70 22.87 0.97 -8.77
N GLU A 71 23.35 2.14 -9.19
CA GLU A 71 22.77 3.41 -8.76
C GLU A 71 21.45 3.63 -9.51
N ARG A 72 20.42 4.08 -8.78
CA ARG A 72 19.15 4.44 -9.38
C ARG A 72 19.31 5.77 -10.16
N PRO A 73 18.94 5.82 -11.45
CA PRO A 73 18.84 7.07 -12.17
C PRO A 73 17.83 8.01 -11.50
N ASN A 74 18.18 9.31 -11.42
CA ASN A 74 17.31 10.34 -10.85
C ASN A 74 16.88 10.05 -9.41
N GLN A 75 17.75 9.46 -8.59
CA GLN A 75 17.47 9.16 -7.18
C GLN A 75 16.81 10.37 -6.49
N ALA A 76 15.66 10.12 -5.84
CA ALA A 76 14.97 11.14 -5.07
C ALA A 76 15.90 11.77 -4.01
N PRO A 77 15.71 13.06 -3.66
CA PRO A 77 16.52 13.71 -2.64
C PRO A 77 16.41 13.00 -1.28
N MET A 78 17.35 13.28 -0.39
CA MET A 78 17.27 12.82 1.00
C MET A 78 15.97 13.33 1.64
N ASP A 79 15.36 12.50 2.50
CA ASP A 79 14.10 12.81 3.20
C ASP A 79 12.91 13.07 2.24
N PHE A 80 12.92 12.47 1.03
CA PHE A 80 11.83 12.66 0.06
C PHE A 80 10.48 12.15 0.59
N GLU A 81 10.46 11.11 1.41
CA GLU A 81 9.27 10.64 2.14
C GLU A 81 8.62 11.76 2.98
N ASP A 82 9.41 12.53 3.73
CA ASP A 82 8.92 13.68 4.51
C ASP A 82 8.27 14.72 3.59
N LEU A 83 8.85 14.94 2.41
CA LEU A 83 8.29 15.85 1.40
C LEU A 83 6.97 15.30 0.81
N VAL A 84 6.92 14.01 0.49
CA VAL A 84 5.71 13.33 -0.01
C VAL A 84 4.59 13.43 1.01
N LYS A 85 4.88 13.13 2.27
CA LYS A 85 3.92 13.24 3.38
C LYS A 85 3.42 14.67 3.60
N ALA A 86 4.31 15.66 3.50
CA ALA A 86 3.99 17.05 3.77
C ALA A 86 3.25 17.76 2.63
N THR A 87 3.58 17.42 1.38
CA THR A 87 3.16 18.20 0.20
C THR A 87 2.54 17.38 -0.91
N GLY A 88 2.62 16.06 -0.83
CA GLY A 88 2.10 15.18 -1.86
C GLY A 88 0.58 15.26 -1.97
N GLU A 89 0.09 15.01 -3.18
CA GLU A 89 -1.34 14.97 -3.47
C GLU A 89 -1.72 13.56 -3.94
N ALA A 90 -2.63 12.92 -3.20
CA ALA A 90 -3.17 11.62 -3.58
C ALA A 90 -4.09 11.76 -4.80
N VAL A 91 -3.96 10.82 -5.73
CA VAL A 91 -4.80 10.66 -6.92
C VAL A 91 -5.46 9.28 -6.85
N SER A 92 -6.80 9.28 -6.86
CA SER A 92 -7.58 8.05 -6.72
C SER A 92 -7.41 7.11 -7.91
N TRP A 93 -7.52 5.81 -7.65
CA TRP A 93 -7.59 4.76 -8.67
C TRP A 93 -8.78 5.00 -9.61
N GLN A 94 -9.92 5.43 -9.08
CA GLN A 94 -11.08 5.81 -9.89
C GLN A 94 -10.76 6.93 -10.88
N THR A 95 -10.04 7.98 -10.45
CA THR A 95 -9.60 9.07 -11.33
C THR A 95 -8.72 8.53 -12.46
N VAL A 96 -7.66 7.79 -12.11
CA VAL A 96 -6.73 7.24 -13.12
C VAL A 96 -7.45 6.31 -14.09
N ARG A 97 -8.29 5.39 -13.57
CA ARG A 97 -9.08 4.46 -14.39
C ARG A 97 -10.01 5.19 -15.37
N GLY A 98 -10.68 6.24 -14.90
CA GLY A 98 -11.57 7.08 -15.70
C GLY A 98 -10.83 7.73 -16.86
N GLU A 99 -9.65 8.30 -16.59
CA GLU A 99 -8.82 9.00 -17.59
C GLU A 99 -8.21 8.07 -18.64
N ILE A 100 -7.76 6.88 -18.25
CA ILE A 100 -7.26 5.89 -19.23
C ILE A 100 -8.40 5.16 -19.98
N GLY A 101 -9.63 5.31 -19.50
CA GLY A 101 -10.82 4.69 -20.08
C GLY A 101 -10.85 3.17 -19.97
N SER A 102 -10.43 2.60 -18.83
CA SER A 102 -10.52 1.16 -18.59
C SER A 102 -11.90 0.78 -18.00
N PRO A 103 -12.79 0.12 -18.78
CA PRO A 103 -14.14 -0.17 -18.32
C PRO A 103 -14.17 -1.28 -17.25
N ASP A 104 -13.20 -2.19 -17.24
CA ASP A 104 -13.08 -3.20 -16.18
C ASP A 104 -12.11 -2.70 -15.10
N PHE A 105 -12.58 -2.69 -13.85
CA PHE A 105 -11.74 -2.37 -12.69
C PHE A 105 -10.71 -3.47 -12.46
N ARG A 106 -11.04 -4.73 -12.71
CA ARG A 106 -10.13 -5.85 -12.46
C ARG A 106 -8.89 -5.77 -13.36
N ASP A 107 -9.10 -5.57 -14.66
CA ASP A 107 -7.99 -5.47 -15.61
C ASP A 107 -7.13 -4.24 -15.32
N PHE A 108 -7.76 -3.11 -14.96
CA PHE A 108 -7.05 -1.93 -14.48
C PHE A 108 -6.22 -2.24 -13.24
N ALA A 109 -6.84 -2.80 -12.21
CA ALA A 109 -6.18 -3.08 -10.94
C ALA A 109 -5.04 -4.09 -11.06
N LEU A 110 -5.23 -5.12 -11.88
CA LEU A 110 -4.18 -6.08 -12.25
C LEU A 110 -3.03 -5.39 -12.98
N ALA A 111 -3.33 -4.45 -13.88
CA ALA A 111 -2.31 -3.66 -14.55
C ALA A 111 -1.53 -2.79 -13.55
N VAL A 112 -2.21 -2.06 -12.66
CA VAL A 112 -1.56 -1.26 -11.62
C VAL A 112 -0.64 -2.12 -10.77
N TRP A 113 -1.18 -3.20 -10.20
CA TRP A 113 -0.44 -4.08 -9.32
C TRP A 113 0.81 -4.67 -9.99
N LEU A 114 0.65 -5.38 -11.12
CA LEU A 114 1.76 -6.06 -11.77
C LEU A 114 2.79 -5.11 -12.40
N THR A 115 2.41 -3.87 -12.74
CA THR A 115 3.37 -2.86 -13.20
C THR A 115 4.11 -2.17 -12.06
N THR A 116 3.51 -2.08 -10.86
CA THR A 116 4.20 -1.62 -9.65
C THR A 116 5.19 -2.67 -9.15
N VAL A 117 4.73 -3.89 -8.86
CA VAL A 117 5.56 -4.96 -8.26
C VAL A 117 6.50 -5.66 -9.25
N HIS A 118 6.54 -5.18 -10.50
CA HIS A 118 7.27 -5.81 -11.60
C HIS A 118 6.97 -7.31 -11.77
N GLY A 119 5.72 -7.70 -11.54
CA GLY A 119 5.24 -9.07 -11.75
C GLY A 119 5.08 -9.45 -13.24
N ASP A 120 4.63 -10.68 -13.49
CA ASP A 120 4.43 -11.21 -14.84
C ASP A 120 3.37 -10.45 -15.64
N ARG A 121 3.84 -9.56 -16.53
CA ARG A 121 3.01 -8.70 -17.39
C ARG A 121 2.27 -9.45 -18.49
N GLY A 122 2.58 -10.73 -18.74
CA GLY A 122 1.87 -11.57 -19.72
C GLY A 122 0.39 -11.78 -19.40
N LYS A 123 -0.04 -11.39 -18.20
CA LYS A 123 -1.42 -11.46 -17.71
C LYS A 123 -2.22 -10.17 -17.90
N ILE A 124 -1.62 -9.12 -18.44
CA ILE A 124 -2.24 -7.79 -18.60
C ILE A 124 -2.52 -7.53 -20.09
N ASP A 125 -3.65 -6.89 -20.42
CA ASP A 125 -3.84 -6.33 -21.75
C ASP A 125 -2.77 -5.25 -22.03
N PRO A 126 -1.91 -5.41 -23.06
CA PRO A 126 -0.86 -4.46 -23.36
C PRO A 126 -1.35 -3.03 -23.60
N SER A 127 -2.59 -2.87 -24.07
CA SER A 127 -3.20 -1.56 -24.30
C SER A 127 -3.50 -0.82 -22.99
N ILE A 128 -3.93 -1.53 -21.94
CA ILE A 128 -4.19 -0.95 -20.62
C ILE A 128 -2.86 -0.53 -19.98
N ALA A 129 -1.86 -1.42 -20.01
CA ALA A 129 -0.52 -1.12 -19.49
C ALA A 129 0.07 0.12 -20.17
N GLN A 130 0.03 0.20 -21.51
CA GLN A 130 0.56 1.34 -22.26
C GLN A 130 -0.17 2.64 -21.94
N LYS A 131 -1.51 2.62 -21.84
CA LYS A 131 -2.30 3.80 -21.48
C LYS A 131 -1.99 4.28 -20.06
N LEU A 132 -1.85 3.34 -19.12
CA LEU A 132 -1.44 3.63 -17.75
C LEU A 132 -0.07 4.33 -17.74
N GLU A 133 0.96 3.73 -18.34
CA GLU A 133 2.31 4.36 -18.40
C GLU A 133 2.26 5.77 -19.01
N ASN A 134 1.53 5.93 -20.12
CA ASN A 134 1.43 7.22 -20.79
C ASN A 134 0.76 8.27 -19.90
N TYR A 135 -0.34 7.90 -19.25
CA TYR A 135 -1.06 8.80 -18.37
C TYR A 135 -0.23 9.20 -17.15
N LEU A 136 0.47 8.24 -16.52
CA LEU A 136 1.33 8.52 -15.37
C LEU A 136 2.45 9.49 -15.75
N ARG A 137 3.12 9.26 -16.89
CA ARG A 137 4.17 10.15 -17.38
C ARG A 137 3.64 11.55 -17.72
N GLN A 138 2.50 11.64 -18.39
CA GLN A 138 1.93 12.93 -18.81
C GLN A 138 1.45 13.80 -17.64
N ASN A 139 1.21 13.19 -16.48
CA ASN A 139 0.64 13.86 -15.30
C ASN A 139 1.59 13.84 -14.09
N ASP A 140 2.87 13.50 -14.31
CA ASP A 140 3.90 13.42 -13.28
C ASP A 140 3.48 12.57 -12.06
N LEU A 141 2.76 11.47 -12.30
CA LEU A 141 2.23 10.62 -11.25
C LEU A 141 3.21 9.51 -10.89
N TYR A 142 3.44 9.38 -9.59
CA TYR A 142 4.00 8.20 -8.97
C TYR A 142 2.93 7.12 -8.85
N ARG A 143 3.41 5.88 -8.90
CA ARG A 143 2.60 4.68 -8.68
C ARG A 143 2.23 4.55 -7.21
N PRO A 144 1.17 3.78 -6.89
CA PRO A 144 1.00 3.25 -5.54
C PRO A 144 2.29 2.60 -5.06
N GLU A 145 2.66 2.85 -3.81
CA GLU A 145 3.76 2.16 -3.16
C GLU A 145 3.34 0.73 -2.79
N GLU A 146 4.31 -0.15 -2.60
CA GLU A 146 4.13 -1.56 -2.24
C GLU A 146 4.74 -1.87 -0.87
N ASP A 147 4.29 -2.97 -0.28
CA ASP A 147 4.81 -3.63 0.94
C ASP A 147 4.66 -2.88 2.26
N MET A 148 4.64 -1.55 2.25
CA MET A 148 4.73 -0.71 3.43
C MET A 148 3.68 0.40 3.42
N LEU A 149 3.52 1.06 4.58
CA LEU A 149 2.76 2.30 4.71
C LEU A 149 3.34 3.38 3.79
N PRO A 150 2.61 3.82 2.76
CA PRO A 150 3.05 4.90 1.89
C PRO A 150 3.13 6.22 2.66
N ALA A 151 4.18 7.00 2.44
CA ALA A 151 4.33 8.32 3.08
C ALA A 151 3.15 9.24 2.75
N ILE A 152 2.62 9.12 1.53
CA ILE A 152 1.42 9.86 1.07
C ILE A 152 0.15 9.50 1.87
N GLN A 153 0.06 8.29 2.41
CA GLN A 153 -1.11 7.83 3.17
C GLN A 153 -1.03 8.17 4.66
N GLU A 154 0.15 8.48 5.21
CA GLU A 154 0.30 8.78 6.64
C GLU A 154 -0.70 9.82 7.15
N PRO A 155 -0.89 11.00 6.49
CA PRO A 155 -1.86 11.98 6.99
C PRO A 155 -3.30 11.48 7.02
N VAL A 156 -3.66 10.56 6.11
CA VAL A 156 -4.99 9.91 6.09
C VAL A 156 -5.12 8.93 7.24
N VAL A 157 -4.10 8.11 7.48
CA VAL A 157 -4.02 7.21 8.64
C VAL A 157 -4.14 8.00 9.95
N GLY A 158 -3.42 9.11 10.09
CA GLY A 158 -3.51 9.98 11.26
C GLY A 158 -4.94 10.47 11.53
N ARG A 159 -5.64 10.98 10.50
CA ARG A 159 -7.05 11.41 10.64
C ARG A 159 -7.99 10.26 10.97
N PHE A 160 -7.73 9.08 10.42
CA PHE A 160 -8.53 7.89 10.71
C PHE A 160 -8.33 7.43 12.17
N LEU A 161 -7.10 7.41 12.66
CA LEU A 161 -6.79 7.11 14.07
C LEU A 161 -7.42 8.13 15.03
N GLU A 162 -7.33 9.43 14.71
CA GLU A 162 -7.99 10.50 15.46
C GLU A 162 -9.51 10.28 15.53
N ALA A 163 -10.15 9.91 14.41
CA ALA A 163 -11.58 9.63 14.37
C ALA A 163 -12.00 8.39 15.18
N LEU A 164 -11.12 7.39 15.29
CA LEU A 164 -11.31 6.23 16.15
C LEU A 164 -11.08 6.54 17.64
N GLY A 165 -10.53 7.71 17.97
CA GLY A 165 -10.14 8.11 19.31
C GLY A 165 -8.88 7.38 19.80
N ILE A 166 -7.98 7.01 18.89
CA ILE A 166 -6.73 6.31 19.18
C ILE A 166 -5.60 7.34 19.24
N GLU A 167 -4.97 7.47 20.41
CA GLU A 167 -3.88 8.43 20.64
C GLU A 167 -2.50 7.86 20.33
N GLU A 168 -2.34 6.53 20.43
CA GLU A 168 -1.10 5.82 20.18
C GLU A 168 -1.37 4.45 19.55
N VAL A 169 -0.40 3.97 18.77
CA VAL A 169 -0.43 2.67 18.10
C VAL A 169 0.92 1.97 18.25
N GLU A 170 0.94 0.65 18.10
CA GLU A 170 2.19 -0.11 17.93
C GLU A 170 2.43 -0.31 16.43
N GLY A 171 3.50 0.27 15.91
CA GLY A 171 3.98 0.03 14.54
C GLY A 171 4.95 -1.14 14.50
N HIS A 172 4.95 -1.87 13.39
CA HIS A 172 5.76 -3.07 13.17
C HIS A 172 6.49 -3.00 11.83
N ASN A 173 7.71 -3.54 11.80
CA ASN A 173 8.43 -3.76 10.54
C ASN A 173 7.87 -4.98 9.77
N GLU A 174 8.45 -5.25 8.59
CA GLU A 174 8.08 -6.35 7.69
C GLU A 174 7.94 -7.70 8.41
N PHE A 175 8.92 -8.05 9.26
CA PHE A 175 8.96 -9.35 9.94
C PHE A 175 8.24 -9.39 11.29
N ARG A 176 7.63 -8.27 11.71
CA ARG A 176 6.96 -8.10 13.02
C ARG A 176 7.87 -8.36 14.23
N ASP A 177 9.19 -8.37 14.04
CA ASP A 177 10.18 -8.62 15.08
C ASP A 177 10.71 -7.32 15.71
N LYS A 178 10.56 -6.19 15.01
CA LYS A 178 10.78 -4.85 15.51
C LYS A 178 9.46 -4.11 15.66
N ARG A 179 9.36 -3.33 16.73
CA ARG A 179 8.16 -2.57 17.06
C ARG A 179 8.47 -1.26 17.76
N ALA A 180 7.61 -0.28 17.54
CA ALA A 180 7.70 1.03 18.17
C ALA A 180 6.30 1.54 18.54
N THR A 181 6.18 2.16 19.72
CA THR A 181 4.99 2.93 20.07
C THR A 181 5.04 4.27 19.35
N ILE A 182 4.02 4.56 18.54
CA ILE A 182 3.93 5.75 17.70
C ILE A 182 2.70 6.55 18.13
N PRO A 183 2.83 7.83 18.51
CA PRO A 183 1.68 8.66 18.77
C PRO A 183 0.93 8.97 17.46
N ALA A 184 -0.40 9.01 17.49
CA ALA A 184 -1.22 9.33 16.32
C ALA A 184 -0.86 10.69 15.70
N SER A 185 -0.36 11.63 16.52
CA SER A 185 0.13 12.93 16.04
C SER A 185 1.33 12.83 15.10
N ALA A 186 2.14 11.76 15.18
CA ALA A 186 3.29 11.58 14.30
C ALA A 186 2.88 11.40 12.84
N PHE A 187 1.65 10.96 12.56
CA PHE A 187 1.16 10.78 11.19
C PHE A 187 0.73 12.09 10.50
N LYS A 188 0.76 13.24 11.19
CA LYS A 188 0.37 14.54 10.62
C LYS A 188 1.32 14.96 9.51
N ALA A 189 0.81 15.61 8.48
CA ALA A 189 1.57 16.03 7.30
C ALA A 189 2.83 16.87 7.62
N ALA A 190 2.82 17.67 8.69
CA ALA A 190 3.96 18.51 9.07
C ALA A 190 5.08 17.74 9.80
N GLU A 191 4.84 16.49 10.19
CA GLU A 191 5.79 15.64 10.90
C GLU A 191 6.60 14.79 9.92
N LYS A 192 7.75 14.31 10.39
CA LYS A 192 8.55 13.32 9.66
C LYS A 192 7.78 12.03 9.43
N SER A 193 8.09 11.35 8.34
CA SER A 193 7.55 10.03 8.03
C SER A 193 7.91 9.05 9.14
N VAL A 194 6.96 8.17 9.44
CA VAL A 194 7.03 7.32 10.62
C VAL A 194 7.90 6.10 10.31
N LEU A 195 8.87 5.83 11.18
CA LEU A 195 9.72 4.65 11.12
C LEU A 195 9.57 3.79 12.37
N VAL A 196 9.71 2.48 12.21
CA VAL A 196 9.91 1.53 13.31
C VAL A 196 11.41 1.34 13.50
N GLU A 197 11.97 2.02 14.51
CA GLU A 197 13.41 2.21 14.67
C GLU A 197 14.04 2.93 13.47
N THR A 198 14.53 2.17 12.49
CA THR A 198 15.18 2.62 11.26
C THR A 198 14.62 1.86 10.04
N CYS A 199 13.45 1.25 10.20
CA CYS A 199 12.79 0.44 9.19
C CYS A 199 11.42 1.02 8.88
N GLU A 200 10.92 0.76 7.69
CA GLU A 200 9.59 1.17 7.27
C GLU A 200 8.49 0.46 8.08
N VAL A 201 7.32 1.08 8.12
CA VAL A 201 6.15 0.55 8.82
C VAL A 201 5.38 -0.38 7.87
N HIS A 202 5.26 -1.66 8.21
CA HIS A 202 4.49 -2.65 7.43
C HIS A 202 3.18 -3.04 8.12
N ALA A 203 3.03 -2.75 9.41
CA ALA A 203 1.75 -2.85 10.08
C ALA A 203 1.64 -1.86 11.24
N ILE A 204 0.40 -1.47 11.55
CA ILE A 204 0.01 -0.67 12.69
C ILE A 204 -1.09 -1.43 13.43
N SER A 205 -0.93 -1.60 14.74
CA SER A 205 -1.92 -2.27 15.58
C SER A 205 -2.30 -1.43 16.79
N ALA A 206 -3.58 -1.51 17.15
CA ALA A 206 -4.12 -1.01 18.40
C ALA A 206 -5.21 -1.98 18.88
N GLU A 207 -5.77 -1.74 20.06
CA GLU A 207 -6.85 -2.59 20.53
C GLU A 207 -8.06 -2.52 19.57
N GLY A 208 -8.41 -3.66 18.97
CA GLY A 208 -9.54 -3.75 18.04
C GLY A 208 -9.28 -3.29 16.60
N LEU A 209 -8.04 -2.88 16.29
CA LEU A 209 -7.62 -2.39 14.98
C LEU A 209 -6.30 -3.03 14.53
N LEU A 210 -6.22 -3.38 13.25
CA LEU A 210 -4.98 -3.66 12.52
C LEU A 210 -5.04 -2.97 11.16
N LEU A 211 -3.98 -2.26 10.80
CA LEU A 211 -3.66 -1.92 9.42
C LEU A 211 -2.40 -2.71 9.06
N THR A 212 -2.42 -3.48 7.98
CA THR A 212 -1.26 -4.25 7.53
C THR A 212 -1.09 -4.11 6.03
N TRP A 213 0.14 -3.89 5.57
CA TRP A 213 0.52 -3.85 4.16
C TRP A 213 1.20 -5.17 3.85
N PRO A 214 0.52 -6.11 3.16
CA PRO A 214 1.12 -7.41 2.89
C PRO A 214 2.12 -7.31 1.73
N HIS A 215 3.04 -8.27 1.71
CA HIS A 215 4.14 -8.34 0.75
C HIS A 215 3.67 -8.50 -0.70
N ASP A 216 4.38 -7.86 -1.63
CA ASP A 216 4.11 -7.70 -3.05
C ASP A 216 2.70 -7.18 -3.33
N LEU A 217 2.14 -6.29 -2.51
CA LEU A 217 0.79 -5.72 -2.73
C LEU A 217 0.78 -4.20 -2.61
N VAL A 218 -0.19 -3.60 -3.29
CA VAL A 218 -0.36 -2.14 -3.43
C VAL A 218 -1.58 -1.62 -2.65
N TYR A 219 -1.86 -2.23 -1.51
CA TYR A 219 -2.96 -1.88 -0.62
C TYR A 219 -2.70 -2.34 0.81
N ALA A 220 -3.42 -1.72 1.74
CA ALA A 220 -3.52 -2.19 3.12
C ALA A 220 -4.78 -3.06 3.32
N LEU A 221 -4.70 -3.96 4.29
CA LEU A 221 -5.86 -4.52 4.97
C LEU A 221 -6.13 -3.69 6.22
N ILE A 222 -7.35 -3.17 6.36
CA ILE A 222 -7.85 -2.54 7.59
C ILE A 222 -8.80 -3.53 8.26
N CYS A 223 -8.31 -4.20 9.30
CA CYS A 223 -9.05 -5.19 10.07
C CYS A 223 -9.57 -4.54 11.36
N MET A 224 -10.88 -4.68 11.61
CA MET A 224 -11.56 -4.01 12.72
C MET A 224 -12.54 -4.93 13.45
N ARG A 225 -12.74 -4.63 14.73
CA ARG A 225 -13.91 -5.08 15.49
C ARG A 225 -15.12 -4.17 15.24
N ASP A 226 -16.31 -4.64 15.63
CA ASP A 226 -17.56 -3.88 15.54
C ASP A 226 -17.47 -2.51 16.23
N ASP A 227 -16.84 -2.44 17.40
CA ASP A 227 -16.72 -1.21 18.20
C ASP A 227 -15.85 -0.14 17.52
N MET A 228 -14.90 -0.54 16.68
CA MET A 228 -14.09 0.39 15.89
C MET A 228 -14.87 0.90 14.67
N LEU A 229 -15.54 0.00 13.94
CA LEU A 229 -16.36 0.38 12.78
C LEU A 229 -17.49 1.36 13.16
N GLN A 230 -18.06 1.21 14.36
CA GLN A 230 -19.08 2.14 14.86
C GLN A 230 -18.56 3.56 15.14
N ARG A 231 -17.25 3.74 15.30
CA ARG A 231 -16.63 5.05 15.54
C ARG A 231 -16.23 5.73 14.24
N ALA A 232 -15.62 5.00 13.31
CA ALA A 232 -15.23 5.53 12.00
C ALA A 232 -15.35 4.44 10.92
N ASN A 233 -15.93 4.81 9.78
CA ASN A 233 -16.00 3.94 8.61
C ASN A 233 -14.77 4.19 7.71
N PRO A 234 -13.91 3.19 7.43
CA PRO A 234 -12.71 3.37 6.61
C PRO A 234 -13.01 3.87 5.19
N GLN A 235 -14.20 3.60 4.64
CA GLN A 235 -14.62 4.11 3.32
C GLN A 235 -14.71 5.64 3.24
N GLU A 236 -14.79 6.33 4.38
CA GLU A 236 -14.81 7.79 4.43
C GLU A 236 -13.41 8.40 4.35
N TYR A 237 -12.36 7.58 4.50
CA TYR A 237 -10.96 8.01 4.57
C TYR A 237 -10.13 7.44 3.42
N PHE A 238 -10.40 6.20 3.02
CA PHE A 238 -9.62 5.46 2.04
C PHE A 238 -10.48 5.04 0.84
N GLU A 239 -9.89 5.08 -0.34
CA GLU A 239 -10.46 4.40 -1.50
C GLU A 239 -10.24 2.89 -1.35
N GLY A 240 -11.28 2.10 -1.59
CA GLY A 240 -11.19 0.66 -1.36
C GLY A 240 -12.53 -0.05 -1.31
N VAL A 241 -12.50 -1.31 -0.89
CA VAL A 241 -13.69 -2.18 -0.81
C VAL A 241 -13.69 -3.07 0.42
N TRP A 242 -14.89 -3.41 0.88
CA TRP A 242 -15.07 -4.40 1.93
C TRP A 242 -14.70 -5.80 1.45
N ALA A 243 -14.09 -6.59 2.33
CA ALA A 243 -13.83 -7.98 2.07
C ALA A 243 -15.12 -8.79 2.01
N GLY A 244 -15.31 -9.53 0.92
CA GLY A 244 -16.34 -10.56 0.82
C GLY A 244 -15.93 -11.84 1.57
N SER A 245 -16.89 -12.73 1.81
CA SER A 245 -16.69 -13.99 2.57
C SER A 245 -15.66 -14.96 1.98
N LYS A 246 -15.25 -14.76 0.73
CA LYS A 246 -14.24 -15.57 0.05
C LYS A 246 -13.03 -14.73 -0.39
N ALA A 247 -12.92 -13.48 0.06
CA ALA A 247 -11.81 -12.62 -0.32
C ALA A 247 -10.51 -13.15 0.29
N TRP A 248 -9.47 -13.16 -0.53
CA TRP A 248 -8.11 -13.57 -0.15
C TRP A 248 -7.24 -12.32 -0.10
N ASP A 249 -6.07 -12.44 0.50
CA ASP A 249 -5.03 -11.43 0.51
C ASP A 249 -4.55 -11.02 -0.87
N ALA A 250 -4.78 -11.81 -1.93
CA ALA A 250 -4.58 -11.46 -3.33
C ALA A 250 -5.89 -11.05 -4.05
N PHE A 251 -6.72 -10.21 -3.40
CA PHE A 251 -8.08 -9.93 -3.87
C PHE A 251 -8.13 -9.41 -5.32
N LEU A 252 -7.10 -8.68 -5.76
CA LEU A 252 -6.95 -8.15 -7.12
C LEU A 252 -6.96 -9.22 -8.21
N VAL A 253 -6.62 -10.47 -7.87
CA VAL A 253 -6.49 -11.58 -8.83
C VAL A 253 -7.75 -12.44 -8.89
N SER A 254 -8.54 -12.45 -7.82
CA SER A 254 -9.65 -13.38 -7.64
C SER A 254 -10.96 -12.82 -8.22
N GLY A 255 -11.42 -13.38 -9.34
CA GLY A 255 -12.51 -12.85 -10.18
C GLY A 255 -13.94 -12.87 -9.61
N ASN A 256 -14.15 -12.94 -8.28
CA ASN A 256 -15.47 -13.12 -7.67
C ASN A 256 -16.00 -11.91 -6.86
N TYR A 257 -15.32 -10.76 -6.83
CA TYR A 257 -15.60 -9.71 -5.82
C TYR A 257 -15.93 -8.32 -6.34
N PHE A 258 -15.86 -8.07 -7.66
CA PHE A 258 -15.95 -6.71 -8.21
C PHE A 258 -17.37 -6.21 -8.50
N SER A 259 -18.42 -6.91 -8.08
CA SER A 259 -19.82 -6.50 -8.36
C SER A 259 -20.22 -5.18 -7.72
N GLU A 260 -19.49 -4.70 -6.70
CA GLU A 260 -19.78 -3.43 -6.02
C GLU A 260 -19.13 -2.22 -6.70
N PHE A 261 -18.01 -2.38 -7.40
CA PHE A 261 -17.35 -1.31 -8.17
C PHE A 261 -18.10 -0.91 -9.46
N GLN A 262 -19.14 -1.65 -9.84
CA GLN A 262 -19.95 -1.38 -11.03
C GLN A 262 -21.14 -0.44 -10.77
N ARG A 263 -21.34 0.04 -9.52
CA ARG A 263 -22.48 0.89 -9.14
C ARG A 263 -22.12 2.35 -8.82
N GLY A 264 -20.90 2.78 -9.08
CA GLY A 264 -20.44 4.17 -8.94
C GLY A 264 -20.35 4.87 -10.28
#